data_AF-A0A327K7X5-F1
#
_entry.id   AF-A0A327K7X5-F1
#
_cell.length_a   1.000
_cell.length_b   1.000
_cell.length_c   1.000
_cell.angle_alpha   90.00
_cell.angle_beta   90.00
_cell.angle_gamma   90.00
#
_symmetry.space_group_name_H-M   'P 1'
#
loop_
_entity.id
_entity.type
_entity.pdbx_description
1 polymer ?
#
loop_
_entity_poly.entity_id
_entity_poly.type
_entity_poly.pdbx_seq_one_letter_code
_entity_poly.pdbx_strand_id
1 'polypeptide(L)'
;MTLTSTQAVQDDVDAVATSFEGEIREFVRRDFTPARRNTDAGSGEFAASNISTLVQRVAGTSLAEIDNLIGELQTLRDYIASEGERVQRELAGYAQLNQAAMQSTRIIADSMSKWKTHVDDTKTEIAPRA
;
A
#
# COMPACT_ATOMS: atom_id res chain seq x y z
N MET A 1 5.28 6.30 7.35
CA MET A 1 5.82 4.94 7.21
C MET A 1 6.09 4.55 5.75
N THR A 2 6.04 5.48 4.79
CA THR A 2 6.11 5.20 3.33
C THR A 2 7.49 5.45 2.70
N LEU A 3 8.41 6.15 3.38
CA LEU A 3 9.71 6.54 2.80
C LEU A 3 10.73 5.40 2.77
N THR A 4 10.66 4.46 3.73
CA THR A 4 11.62 3.35 3.82
C THR A 4 11.42 2.29 2.73
N SER A 5 10.19 2.11 2.24
CA SER A 5 9.88 1.07 1.25
C SER A 5 10.40 1.40 -0.14
N THR A 6 10.36 2.67 -0.55
CA THR A 6 10.86 3.09 -1.87
C THR A 6 12.38 3.10 -1.91
N GLN A 7 13.03 3.48 -0.82
CA GLN A 7 14.49 3.52 -0.73
C GLN A 7 15.11 2.12 -0.78
N ALA A 8 14.49 1.13 -0.14
CA ALA A 8 14.94 -0.26 -0.19
C ALA A 8 14.85 -0.88 -1.60
N VAL A 9 13.80 -0.54 -2.36
CA VAL A 9 13.65 -1.00 -3.76
C VAL A 9 14.68 -0.31 -4.67
N GLN A 10 14.98 0.96 -4.42
CA GLN A 10 15.99 1.71 -5.18
C GLN A 10 17.40 1.10 -5.02
N ASP A 11 17.79 0.78 -3.78
CA ASP A 11 19.11 0.20 -3.49
C ASP A 11 19.30 -1.19 -4.15
N ASP A 12 18.23 -1.99 -4.25
CA ASP A 12 18.27 -3.32 -4.86
C ASP A 12 18.40 -3.24 -6.39
N VAL A 13 17.68 -2.30 -7.02
CA VAL A 13 17.79 -2.02 -8.46
C VAL A 13 19.18 -1.52 -8.82
N ASP A 14 19.75 -0.63 -8.01
CA ASP A 14 21.09 -0.07 -8.23
C ASP A 14 22.18 -1.14 -8.06
N ALA A 15 22.00 -2.09 -7.13
CA ALA A 15 22.91 -3.21 -6.94
C ALA A 15 22.90 -4.17 -8.14
N VAL A 16 21.72 -4.52 -8.65
CA VAL A 16 21.57 -5.37 -9.84
C VAL A 16 22.16 -4.72 -11.09
N ALA A 17 21.92 -3.41 -11.29
CA ALA A 17 22.48 -2.65 -12.40
C ALA A 17 24.02 -2.61 -12.37
N THR A 18 24.60 -2.40 -11.18
CA THR A 18 26.06 -2.36 -11.00
C THR A 18 26.71 -3.71 -11.30
N SER A 19 26.08 -4.82 -10.88
CA SER A 19 26.54 -6.18 -11.19
C SER A 19 26.54 -6.45 -12.70
N PHE A 20 25.45 -6.07 -13.36
CA PHE A 20 25.29 -6.23 -14.81
C PHE A 20 26.31 -5.41 -15.61
N GLU A 21 26.54 -4.16 -15.23
CA GLU A 21 27.55 -3.31 -15.87
C GLU A 21 28.97 -3.87 -15.69
N GLY A 22 29.25 -4.48 -14.52
CA GLY A 22 30.49 -5.20 -14.25
C GLY A 22 30.71 -6.39 -15.19
N GLU A 23 29.69 -7.23 -15.37
CA GLU A 23 29.74 -8.39 -16.26
C GLU A 23 29.94 -7.99 -17.74
N ILE A 24 29.24 -6.95 -18.21
CA ILE A 24 29.45 -6.41 -19.56
C ILE A 24 30.85 -5.84 -19.73
N ARG A 25 31.33 -5.08 -18.75
CA ARG A 25 32.65 -4.43 -18.80
C ARG A 25 33.78 -5.46 -18.83
N GLU A 26 33.66 -6.53 -18.06
CA GLU A 26 34.62 -7.63 -18.06
C GLU A 26 34.60 -8.42 -19.37
N PHE A 27 33.41 -8.64 -19.94
CA PHE A 27 33.24 -9.29 -21.25
C PHE A 27 33.88 -8.49 -22.39
N VAL A 28 33.58 -7.18 -22.48
CA VAL A 28 34.20 -6.29 -23.47
C VAL A 28 35.71 -6.23 -23.27
N ARG A 29 36.21 -6.19 -22.03
CA ARG A 29 37.65 -6.16 -21.77
C ARG A 29 38.34 -7.46 -22.19
N ARG A 30 37.71 -8.62 -22.00
CA ARG A 30 38.29 -9.92 -22.34
C ARG A 30 38.35 -10.14 -23.85
N ASP A 31 37.32 -9.74 -24.58
CA ASP A 31 37.21 -9.98 -26.03
C ASP A 31 37.80 -8.86 -26.90
N PHE A 32 37.93 -7.64 -26.38
CA PHE A 32 38.48 -6.48 -27.12
C PHE A 32 39.85 -5.99 -26.63
N THR A 33 40.58 -6.74 -25.78
CA THR A 33 42.00 -6.41 -25.53
C THR A 33 42.75 -6.41 -26.87
N PRO A 34 43.47 -5.33 -27.23
CA PRO A 34 44.17 -5.24 -28.52
C PRO A 34 45.48 -6.04 -28.46
N ALA A 35 45.38 -7.35 -28.23
CA ALA A 35 46.47 -8.29 -28.35
C ALA A 35 46.33 -9.05 -29.68
N ARG A 36 46.78 -8.40 -30.75
CA ARG A 36 47.29 -8.94 -32.02
C ARG A 36 46.71 -10.29 -32.51
N ARG A 37 46.07 -10.24 -33.69
CA ARG A 37 45.81 -11.31 -34.67
C ARG A 37 44.78 -12.38 -34.28
N ASN A 38 43.53 -12.17 -34.67
CA ASN A 38 42.95 -12.75 -35.90
C ASN A 38 41.50 -12.29 -36.01
N THR A 39 41.16 -11.64 -37.12
CA THR A 39 39.77 -11.40 -37.53
C THR A 39 39.17 -12.73 -38.00
N ASP A 40 38.87 -13.64 -37.08
CA ASP A 40 38.05 -14.80 -37.40
C ASP A 40 36.58 -14.39 -37.24
N ALA A 41 35.82 -14.45 -38.34
CA ALA A 41 34.40 -14.09 -38.39
C ALA A 41 33.53 -14.82 -37.33
N GLY A 42 34.01 -15.94 -36.78
CA GLY A 42 33.34 -16.70 -35.73
C GLY A 42 33.45 -16.14 -34.30
N SER A 43 34.38 -15.24 -33.99
CA SER A 43 34.53 -14.70 -32.62
C SER A 43 33.44 -13.68 -32.28
N GLY A 44 33.09 -12.81 -33.22
CA GLY A 44 31.99 -11.85 -33.07
C GLY A 44 30.62 -12.52 -33.01
N GLU A 45 30.43 -13.62 -33.74
CA GLU A 45 29.17 -14.38 -33.75
C GLU A 45 28.97 -15.18 -32.45
N PHE A 46 30.04 -15.75 -31.89
CA PHE A 46 30.01 -16.36 -30.56
C PHE A 46 29.69 -15.33 -29.46
N ALA A 47 30.27 -14.13 -29.53
CA ALA A 47 29.97 -13.05 -28.60
C ALA A 47 28.51 -12.57 -28.69
N ALA A 48 27.98 -12.39 -29.91
CA ALA A 48 26.59 -12.01 -30.13
C ALA A 48 25.59 -13.07 -29.62
N SER A 49 25.88 -14.35 -29.82
CA SER A 49 25.06 -15.47 -29.31
C SER A 49 25.01 -15.49 -27.78
N ASN A 50 26.15 -15.26 -27.11
CA ASN A 50 26.21 -15.23 -25.64
C ASN A 50 25.46 -14.01 -25.07
N ILE A 51 25.58 -12.84 -25.70
CA ILE A 51 24.80 -11.64 -25.34
C ILE A 51 23.31 -11.91 -25.52
N SER A 52 22.89 -12.52 -26.63
CA SER A 52 21.48 -12.88 -26.86
C SER A 52 20.96 -13.81 -25.76
N THR A 53 21.78 -14.74 -25.28
CA THR A 53 21.40 -15.67 -24.19
C THR A 53 21.27 -14.94 -22.85
N LEU A 54 22.19 -14.02 -22.54
CA LEU A 54 22.12 -13.19 -21.32
C LEU A 54 20.89 -12.27 -21.34
N VAL A 55 20.63 -11.61 -22.46
CA VAL A 55 19.46 -10.74 -22.63
C VAL A 55 18.18 -11.53 -22.49
N GLN A 56 18.07 -12.72 -23.11
CA GLN A 56 16.89 -13.58 -22.96
C GLN A 56 16.67 -14.03 -21.51
N ARG A 57 17.74 -14.38 -20.79
CA ARG A 57 17.64 -14.79 -19.38
C ARG A 57 17.19 -13.63 -18.50
N VAL A 58 17.81 -12.46 -18.63
CA VAL A 58 17.47 -11.27 -17.85
C VAL A 58 16.05 -10.82 -18.17
N ALA A 59 15.69 -10.70 -19.45
CA ALA A 59 14.34 -10.32 -19.85
C ALA A 59 13.29 -11.32 -19.35
N GLY A 60 13.60 -12.62 -19.37
CA GLY A 60 12.74 -13.67 -18.83
C GLY A 60 12.53 -13.55 -17.32
N THR A 61 13.61 -13.36 -16.55
CA THR A 61 13.53 -13.17 -15.09
C THR A 61 12.78 -11.88 -14.74
N SER A 62 13.10 -10.75 -15.39
CA SER A 62 12.43 -9.47 -15.13
C SER A 62 10.94 -9.52 -15.46
N LEU A 63 10.53 -10.25 -16.50
CA LEU A 63 9.12 -10.43 -16.81
C LEU A 63 8.38 -11.21 -15.72
N ALA A 64 8.99 -12.29 -15.22
CA ALA A 64 8.42 -13.07 -14.11
C ALA A 64 8.29 -12.25 -12.82
N GLU A 65 9.27 -11.39 -12.51
CA GLU A 65 9.22 -10.47 -11.38
C GLU A 65 8.11 -9.42 -11.54
N ILE A 66 7.93 -8.87 -12.74
CA ILE A 66 6.82 -7.95 -13.05
C ILE A 66 5.46 -8.65 -12.87
N ASP A 67 5.30 -9.87 -13.37
CA ASP A 67 4.05 -10.63 -13.20
C ASP A 67 3.73 -10.89 -11.72
N ASN A 68 4.76 -11.23 -10.92
CA ASN A 68 4.61 -11.39 -9.47
C ASN A 68 4.18 -10.07 -8.81
N LEU A 69 4.84 -8.96 -9.13
CA LEU A 69 4.50 -7.65 -8.58
C LEU A 69 3.07 -7.22 -8.97
N ILE A 70 2.65 -7.51 -10.20
CA ILE A 70 1.27 -7.29 -10.64
C ILE A 70 0.30 -8.10 -9.78
N GLY A 71 0.61 -9.37 -9.50
CA GLY A 71 -0.20 -10.22 -8.62
C GLY A 71 -0.31 -9.68 -7.18
N GLU A 72 0.80 -9.20 -6.62
CA GLU A 72 0.81 -8.56 -5.30
C GLU A 72 -0.04 -7.29 -5.27
N LEU A 73 0.08 -6.43 -6.29
CA LEU A 73 -0.71 -5.20 -6.40
C LEU A 73 -2.20 -5.48 -6.58
N GLN A 74 -2.56 -6.51 -7.33
CA GLN A 74 -3.96 -6.95 -7.47
C GLN A 74 -4.51 -7.42 -6.11
N THR A 75 -3.75 -8.22 -5.38
CA THR A 75 -4.12 -8.67 -4.03
C THR A 75 -4.32 -7.49 -3.08
N LEU A 76 -3.40 -6.51 -3.11
CA LEU A 76 -3.49 -5.32 -2.27
C LEU A 76 -4.71 -4.45 -2.64
N ARG A 77 -5.00 -4.28 -3.93
CA ARG A 77 -6.19 -3.55 -4.39
C ARG A 77 -7.47 -4.22 -3.89
N ASP A 78 -7.56 -5.53 -4.00
CA ASP A 78 -8.75 -6.28 -3.59
C ASP A 78 -8.92 -6.22 -2.07
N TYR A 79 -7.82 -6.27 -1.31
CA TYR A 79 -7.83 -5.99 0.12
C TYR A 79 -8.38 -4.60 0.45
N ILE A 80 -7.87 -3.54 -0.19
CA ILE A 80 -8.34 -2.15 0.05
C ILE A 80 -9.83 -2.00 -0.28
N ALA A 81 -10.32 -2.65 -1.34
CA ALA A 81 -11.74 -2.64 -1.68
C ALA A 81 -12.59 -3.26 -0.56
N SER A 82 -12.18 -4.44 -0.07
CA SER A 82 -12.87 -5.13 1.04
C SER A 82 -12.87 -4.33 2.35
N GLU A 83 -11.74 -3.66 2.63
CA GLU A 83 -11.58 -2.83 3.82
C GLU A 83 -12.43 -1.55 3.71
N GLY A 84 -12.56 -1.00 2.50
CA GLY A 84 -13.48 0.11 2.22
C GLY A 84 -14.93 -0.23 2.54
N GLU A 85 -15.42 -1.40 2.12
CA GLU A 85 -16.77 -1.86 2.46
C GLU A 85 -16.94 -2.08 3.97
N ARG A 86 -15.92 -2.63 4.64
CA ARG A 86 -15.93 -2.84 6.09
C ARG A 86 -16.06 -1.52 6.84
N VAL A 87 -15.23 -0.53 6.49
CA VAL A 87 -15.24 0.80 7.12
C VAL A 87 -16.56 1.53 6.85
N GLN A 88 -17.14 1.40 5.65
CA GLN A 88 -18.46 1.97 5.36
C GLN A 88 -19.55 1.41 6.28
N ARG A 89 -19.56 0.09 6.52
CA ARG A 89 -20.50 -0.53 7.48
C ARG A 89 -20.28 -0.02 8.90
N GLU A 90 -19.02 0.11 9.32
CA GLU A 90 -18.67 0.61 10.65
C GLU A 90 -19.13 2.08 10.83
N LEU A 91 -18.93 2.92 9.83
CA LEU A 91 -19.37 4.32 9.85
C LEU A 91 -20.90 4.44 9.94
N ALA A 92 -21.65 3.61 9.21
CA ALA A 92 -23.09 3.54 9.33
C ALA A 92 -23.53 3.12 10.75
N GLY A 93 -22.82 2.14 11.34
CA GLY A 93 -23.02 1.73 12.73
C GLY A 93 -22.76 2.87 13.73
N TYR A 94 -21.68 3.63 13.55
CA TYR A 94 -21.39 4.80 14.39
C TYR A 94 -22.45 5.89 14.27
N ALA A 95 -22.95 6.17 13.06
CA ALA A 95 -24.03 7.14 12.86
C ALA A 95 -25.31 6.71 13.61
N GLN A 96 -25.68 5.43 13.52
CA GLN A 96 -26.83 4.87 14.25
C GLN A 96 -26.65 4.94 15.76
N LEU A 97 -25.47 4.56 16.27
CA LEU A 97 -25.16 4.65 17.70
C LEU A 97 -25.23 6.09 18.20
N ASN A 98 -24.67 7.03 17.44
CA ASN A 98 -24.70 8.45 17.77
C ASN A 98 -26.14 8.98 17.81
N GLN A 99 -26.96 8.62 16.82
CA GLN A 99 -28.38 8.99 16.80
C GLN A 99 -29.12 8.43 18.03
N ALA A 100 -28.89 7.15 18.38
CA ALA A 100 -29.50 6.52 19.54
C ALA A 100 -29.05 7.18 20.86
N ALA A 101 -27.77 7.55 20.97
CA ALA A 101 -27.24 8.27 22.13
C ALA A 101 -27.84 9.68 22.25
N MET A 102 -27.96 10.42 21.15
CA MET A 102 -28.64 11.73 21.13
C MET A 102 -30.11 11.61 21.54
N GLN A 103 -30.82 10.62 21.02
CA GLN A 103 -32.21 10.37 21.38
C GLN A 103 -32.33 10.04 22.88
N SER A 104 -31.46 9.17 23.40
CA SER A 104 -31.43 8.83 24.83
C SER A 104 -31.17 10.06 25.70
N THR A 105 -30.21 10.91 25.30
CA THR A 105 -29.89 12.17 25.98
C THR A 105 -31.09 13.10 26.02
N ARG A 106 -31.84 13.21 24.91
CA ARG A 106 -33.06 14.02 24.85
C ARG A 106 -34.14 13.50 25.78
N ILE A 107 -34.38 12.18 25.79
CA ILE A 107 -35.35 11.54 26.70
C ILE A 107 -34.99 11.81 28.16
N ILE A 108 -33.71 11.72 28.52
CA ILE A 108 -33.23 12.02 29.88
C ILE A 108 -33.48 13.49 30.23
N ALA A 109 -33.15 14.42 29.33
CA ALA A 109 -33.38 15.85 29.54
C ALA A 109 -34.87 16.18 29.70
N ASP A 110 -35.74 15.63 28.86
CA ASP A 110 -37.18 15.80 28.94
C ASP A 110 -37.74 15.22 30.25
N SER A 111 -37.24 14.06 30.68
CA SER A 111 -37.63 13.42 31.94
C SER A 111 -37.21 14.25 33.15
N MET A 112 -36.01 14.83 33.14
CA MET A 112 -35.51 15.72 34.19
C MET A 112 -36.32 17.01 34.25
N SER A 113 -36.69 17.58 33.09
CA SER A 113 -37.54 18.77 33.01
C SER A 113 -38.92 18.51 33.62
N LYS A 114 -39.57 17.39 33.27
CA LYS A 114 -40.85 16.98 33.85
C LYS A 114 -40.76 16.73 35.35
N TRP A 115 -39.70 16.08 35.81
CA TRP A 115 -39.49 15.86 37.24
C TRP A 115 -39.39 17.20 37.99
N LYS A 116 -38.64 18.16 37.45
CA LYS A 116 -38.55 19.51 38.02
C LYS A 116 -39.90 20.21 38.08
N THR A 117 -40.72 20.16 37.03
CA THR A 117 -42.06 20.78 37.05
C THR A 117 -42.95 20.15 38.12
N HIS A 118 -42.94 18.82 38.26
CA HIS A 118 -43.70 18.14 39.33
C HIS A 118 -43.24 18.54 40.74
N VAL A 119 -41.93 18.72 40.95
CA VAL A 119 -41.38 19.21 42.23
C VAL A 119 -41.78 20.67 42.49
N ASP A 120 -41.72 21.53 41.47
CA ASP A 120 -42.13 22.93 41.59
C ASP A 120 -43.64 23.05 41.89
N ASP A 121 -44.48 22.27 41.20
CA ASP A 121 -45.94 22.23 41.39
C ASP A 121 -46.32 21.79 42.81
N THR A 122 -45.72 20.67 43.27
CA THR A 122 -45.96 20.18 44.63
C THR A 122 -45.56 21.21 45.67
N LYS A 123 -44.42 21.91 45.50
CA LYS A 123 -43.99 22.98 46.41
C LYS A 123 -44.98 24.15 46.48
N THR A 124 -45.63 24.52 45.37
CA THR A 124 -46.69 25.54 45.36
C THR A 124 -47.98 25.09 46.06
N GLU A 125 -48.30 23.81 46.07
CA GLU A 125 -49.50 23.28 46.72
C GLU A 125 -49.40 23.26 48.26
N ILE A 126 -48.18 23.14 48.82
CA ILE A 126 -47.94 23.09 50.27
C ILE A 126 -47.80 24.47 50.93
N ALA A 127 -47.73 25.56 50.14
CA ALA A 127 -47.65 26.92 50.68
C ALA A 127 -49.08 27.42 51.04
N PRO A 128 -49.35 27.83 52.30
CA PRO A 128 -50.70 28.26 52.69
C PRO A 128 -51.09 29.54 51.96
N ARG A 129 -52.27 29.55 51.34
CA ARG A 129 -52.88 30.78 50.79
C ARG A 129 -53.23 31.69 51.97
N ALA A 130 -52.41 32.72 52.16
CA ALA A 130 -52.68 33.85 53.05
C ALA A 130 -53.80 34.73 52.49
#